data_AF-A0A9P9LTX9-F1
#
_entry.id   AF-A0A9P9LTX9-F1
#
_cell.length_a   1.000
_cell.length_b   1.000
_cell.length_c   1.000
_cell.angle_alpha   90.00
_cell.angle_beta   90.00
_cell.angle_gamma   90.00
#
_symmetry.space_group_name_H-M   'P 1'
#
loop_
_entity.id
_entity.type
_entity.pdbx_description
1 polymer ?
#
loop_
_entity_poly.entity_id
_entity_poly.type
_entity_poly.pdbx_seq_one_letter_code
_entity_poly.pdbx_strand_id
1 'polypeptide(L)'
;MYLKATTTLTLSFLTLLPIAKGCVNTFTKVQSNLMEGFIQDNGIQVCTATNKGRGLDNHFWFDCIRGFAAWTDDGRLVAYAHDGVDYRMRPQSCAEDLIRNEKVILCAGAAYC
;
A
#
# COMPACT_ATOMS: atom_id res chain seq x y z
N MET A 1 -55.37 -10.60 -31.14
CA MET A 1 -54.84 -9.27 -30.74
C MET A 1 -53.38 -9.49 -30.35
N TYR A 2 -52.42 -9.02 -31.16
CA TYR A 2 -50.98 -9.20 -30.93
C TYR A 2 -50.42 -7.94 -30.26
N LEU A 3 -49.81 -8.08 -29.08
CA LEU A 3 -48.96 -7.03 -28.49
C LEU A 3 -47.49 -7.45 -28.64
N LYS A 4 -46.81 -6.84 -29.62
CA LYS A 4 -45.35 -6.85 -29.72
C LYS A 4 -44.81 -5.90 -28.66
N ALA A 5 -44.26 -6.44 -27.57
CA ALA A 5 -43.46 -5.66 -26.64
C ALA A 5 -42.07 -5.42 -27.27
N THR A 6 -41.83 -4.19 -27.72
CA THR A 6 -40.52 -3.76 -28.22
C THR A 6 -39.66 -3.36 -27.02
N THR A 7 -38.84 -4.29 -26.52
CA THR A 7 -37.91 -4.02 -25.43
C THR A 7 -36.69 -3.29 -25.97
N THR A 8 -36.62 -1.98 -25.74
CA THR A 8 -35.46 -1.15 -26.08
C THR A 8 -34.32 -1.45 -25.09
N LEU A 9 -33.25 -2.08 -25.57
CA LEU A 9 -32.00 -2.27 -24.82
C LEU A 9 -31.25 -0.94 -24.72
N THR A 10 -31.38 -0.24 -23.59
CA THR A 10 -30.49 0.86 -23.23
C THR A 10 -29.14 0.29 -22.79
N LEU A 11 -28.17 0.31 -23.71
CA LEU A 11 -26.78 -0.03 -23.44
C LEU A 11 -26.15 1.14 -22.65
N SER A 12 -26.24 1.12 -21.33
CA SER A 12 -25.52 2.06 -20.48
C SER A 12 -24.03 1.78 -20.61
N PHE A 13 -23.34 2.63 -21.37
CA PHE A 13 -21.88 2.65 -21.48
C PHE A 13 -21.33 3.02 -20.09
N LEU A 14 -21.08 2.00 -19.27
CA LEU A 14 -20.38 2.16 -18.01
C LEU A 14 -18.94 2.51 -18.39
N THR A 15 -18.66 3.81 -18.41
CA THR A 15 -17.31 4.34 -18.59
C THR A 15 -16.42 3.68 -17.53
N LEU A 16 -15.53 2.80 -17.98
CA LEU A 16 -14.39 2.38 -17.17
C LEU A 16 -13.58 3.65 -16.90
N LEU A 17 -13.86 4.31 -15.79
CA LEU A 17 -12.88 5.18 -15.17
C LEU A 17 -11.62 4.31 -15.02
N PRO A 18 -10.48 4.68 -15.62
CA PRO A 18 -9.23 4.08 -15.21
C PRO A 18 -9.13 4.36 -13.73
N ILE A 19 -9.33 3.33 -12.90
CA ILE A 19 -8.92 3.37 -11.51
C ILE A 19 -7.45 3.74 -11.64
N ALA A 20 -7.09 4.96 -11.25
CA ALA A 20 -5.71 5.41 -11.25
C ALA A 20 -4.95 4.38 -10.43
N LYS A 21 -4.31 3.42 -11.10
CA LYS A 21 -3.55 2.37 -10.46
C LYS A 21 -2.36 3.12 -9.88
N GLY A 22 -2.38 3.36 -8.57
CA GLY A 22 -1.19 3.82 -7.87
C GLY A 22 -0.05 2.90 -8.31
N CYS A 23 0.97 3.47 -8.94
CA CYS A 23 2.15 2.73 -9.38
C CYS A 23 2.77 2.06 -8.18
N VAL A 24 2.87 2.77 -7.06
CA VAL A 24 3.36 2.20 -5.82
C VAL A 24 2.28 2.30 -4.76
N ASN A 25 1.93 1.19 -4.13
CA ASN A 25 1.04 1.14 -2.97
C ASN A 25 1.79 0.59 -1.78
N THR A 26 1.62 1.20 -0.61
CA THR A 26 2.31 0.82 0.63
C THR A 26 1.29 0.64 1.73
N PHE A 27 1.48 -0.38 2.55
CA PHE A 27 0.77 -0.55 3.81
C PHE A 27 1.76 -0.91 4.91
N THR A 28 1.62 -0.27 6.06
CA THR A 28 2.40 -0.59 7.25
C THR A 28 1.49 -0.62 8.48
N LYS A 29 1.80 -1.56 9.37
CA LYS A 29 1.23 -1.67 10.70
C LYS A 29 2.39 -1.83 11.67
N VAL A 30 2.51 -0.89 12.60
CA VAL A 30 3.53 -0.93 13.65
C VAL A 30 2.83 -1.03 14.99
N GLN A 31 3.18 -2.05 15.76
CA GLN A 31 2.71 -2.27 17.13
C GLN A 31 3.90 -2.58 18.02
N SER A 32 4.22 -1.66 18.94
CA SER A 32 5.40 -1.77 19.80
C SER A 32 6.69 -2.00 18.96
N ASN A 33 7.24 -3.22 18.98
CA ASN A 33 8.43 -3.62 18.20
C ASN A 33 8.10 -4.58 17.05
N LEU A 34 6.83 -4.83 16.76
CA LEU A 34 6.42 -5.64 15.62
C LEU A 34 6.03 -4.72 14.47
N MET A 35 6.52 -5.04 13.28
CA MET A 35 6.10 -4.38 12.05
C MET A 35 5.60 -5.42 11.05
N GLU A 36 4.41 -5.15 10.52
CA GLU A 36 3.79 -5.85 9.42
C GLU A 36 3.62 -4.85 8.26
N GLY A 37 3.84 -5.27 7.03
CA GLY A 37 3.61 -4.37 5.90
C GLY A 37 3.95 -4.96 4.55
N PHE A 38 3.61 -4.21 3.51
CA PHE A 38 3.98 -4.54 2.14
C PHE A 38 4.16 -3.28 1.29
N ILE A 39 4.88 -3.46 0.19
CA ILE A 39 4.96 -2.51 -0.91
C ILE A 39 4.62 -3.25 -2.19
N GLN A 40 3.67 -2.71 -2.94
CA GLN A 40 3.36 -3.13 -4.30
C GLN A 40 3.86 -2.08 -5.27
N ASP A 41 4.61 -2.49 -6.28
CA ASP A 41 5.00 -1.65 -7.43
C ASP A 41 4.37 -2.23 -8.70
N ASN A 42 3.68 -1.40 -9.47
CA ASN A 42 2.88 -1.72 -10.65
C ASN A 42 1.92 -2.90 -10.43
N GLY A 43 1.35 -2.98 -9.22
CA GLY A 43 0.43 -4.04 -8.81
C GLY A 43 1.08 -5.37 -8.42
N ILE A 44 2.42 -5.45 -8.41
CA ILE A 44 3.19 -6.61 -7.97
C ILE A 44 3.71 -6.33 -6.57
N GLN A 45 3.51 -7.26 -5.63
CA GLN A 45 4.11 -7.15 -4.30
C GLN A 45 5.62 -7.38 -4.40
N VAL A 46 6.39 -6.32 -4.17
CA VAL A 46 7.86 -6.32 -4.30
C VAL A 46 8.56 -6.41 -2.95
N CYS A 47 7.90 -5.95 -1.88
CA CYS A 47 8.43 -6.01 -0.53
C CYS A 47 7.36 -6.42 0.48
N THR A 48 7.78 -7.13 1.52
CA THR A 48 6.97 -7.51 2.68
C THR A 48 7.75 -7.33 3.97
N ALA A 49 7.06 -7.12 5.07
CA ALA A 49 7.68 -7.15 6.38
C ALA A 49 6.76 -7.88 7.36
N THR A 50 7.35 -8.76 8.14
CA THR A 50 6.75 -9.42 9.31
C THR A 50 7.88 -9.66 10.30
N ASN A 51 8.36 -8.59 10.93
CA ASN A 51 9.60 -8.65 11.71
C ASN A 51 9.42 -8.04 13.09
N LYS A 52 10.09 -8.65 14.07
CA LYS A 52 10.22 -8.12 15.43
C LYS A 52 11.56 -7.43 15.58
N GLY A 53 11.53 -6.20 16.06
CA GLY A 53 12.70 -5.37 16.29
C GLY A 53 13.01 -4.47 15.10
N ARG A 54 13.63 -3.34 15.44
CA ARG A 54 14.25 -2.44 14.47
C ARG A 54 15.64 -2.99 14.15
N GLY A 55 16.11 -2.82 12.92
CA GLY A 55 17.48 -3.15 12.52
C GLY A 55 18.51 -2.32 13.30
N LEU A 56 19.79 -2.51 12.97
CA LEU A 56 20.91 -1.84 13.66
C LEU A 56 20.87 -0.30 13.62
N ASP A 57 20.10 0.25 12.69
CA ASP A 57 19.91 1.67 12.41
C ASP A 57 18.59 2.23 12.95
N ASN A 58 17.87 1.46 13.78
CA ASN A 58 16.54 1.80 14.29
C ASN A 58 15.43 1.88 13.23
N HIS A 59 15.63 1.33 12.04
CA HIS A 59 14.60 1.22 11.00
C HIS A 59 13.97 -0.18 10.97
N PHE A 60 12.68 -0.25 10.61
CA PHE A 60 12.05 -1.50 10.22
C PHE A 60 12.31 -1.75 8.73
N TRP A 61 13.14 -2.74 8.44
CA TRP A 61 13.49 -3.13 7.09
C TRP A 61 12.46 -4.08 6.50
N PHE A 62 12.16 -3.93 5.21
CA PHE A 62 11.34 -4.89 4.47
C PHE A 62 12.24 -5.95 3.83
N ASP A 63 11.71 -7.16 3.70
CA ASP A 63 12.25 -8.18 2.82
C ASP A 63 11.70 -7.95 1.40
N CYS A 64 12.60 -7.77 0.42
CA CYS A 64 12.28 -7.34 -0.93
C CYS A 64 12.87 -8.28 -1.98
N ILE A 65 12.19 -8.41 -3.11
CA ILE A 65 12.75 -9.09 -4.28
C ILE A 65 13.96 -8.31 -4.83
N ARG A 66 14.81 -9.00 -5.62
CA ARG A 66 16.01 -8.40 -6.21
C ARG A 66 15.67 -7.13 -7.01
N GLY A 67 16.47 -6.08 -6.83
CA GLY A 67 16.28 -4.77 -7.47
C GLY A 67 15.53 -3.76 -6.60
N PHE A 68 14.97 -4.21 -5.48
CA PHE A 68 14.20 -3.37 -4.56
C PHE A 68 14.82 -3.36 -3.16
N ALA A 69 14.64 -2.24 -2.46
CA ALA A 69 14.97 -2.11 -1.03
C ALA A 69 13.99 -1.14 -0.38
N ALA A 70 13.61 -1.40 0.88
CA ALA A 70 12.74 -0.49 1.61
C ALA A 70 12.91 -0.58 3.12
N TRP A 71 12.63 0.52 3.79
CA TRP A 71 12.59 0.61 5.25
C TRP A 71 11.59 1.68 5.72
N THR A 72 11.19 1.60 6.99
CA THR A 72 10.34 2.59 7.65
C THR A 72 10.77 2.85 9.10
N ASP A 73 10.60 4.08 9.58
CA ASP A 73 10.87 4.43 10.98
C ASP A 73 9.75 3.99 11.92
N ASP A 74 8.52 4.39 11.64
CA ASP A 74 7.37 4.20 12.53
C ASP A 74 6.10 3.83 11.76
N GLY A 75 6.26 3.43 10.50
CA GLY A 75 5.17 3.21 9.57
C GLY A 75 4.74 4.47 8.81
N ARG A 76 5.09 5.67 9.29
CA ARG A 76 4.63 6.95 8.71
C ARG A 76 5.54 7.54 7.64
N LEU A 77 6.73 6.97 7.45
CA LEU A 77 7.61 7.29 6.34
C LEU A 77 8.17 6.00 5.79
N VAL A 78 7.96 5.76 4.50
CA VAL A 78 8.51 4.61 3.80
C VAL A 78 9.57 5.13 2.82
N ALA A 79 10.82 4.74 3.04
CA ALA A 79 11.87 4.87 2.06
C ALA A 79 11.88 3.62 1.19
N TYR A 80 11.97 3.81 -0.12
CA TYR A 80 11.82 2.76 -1.11
C TYR A 80 12.75 3.03 -2.28
N ALA A 81 13.46 2.02 -2.75
CA ALA A 81 14.33 2.10 -3.91
C ALA A 81 13.97 1.01 -4.93
N HIS A 82 14.05 1.36 -6.21
CA HIS A 82 13.85 0.48 -7.36
C HIS A 82 14.98 0.75 -8.37
N ASP A 83 15.80 -0.26 -8.66
CA ASP A 83 16.90 -0.20 -9.63
C ASP A 83 17.85 0.99 -9.43
N GLY A 84 18.12 1.33 -8.17
CA GLY A 84 19.04 2.41 -7.78
C GLY A 84 18.42 3.81 -7.80
N VAL A 85 17.11 3.93 -8.04
CA VAL A 85 16.38 5.18 -7.86
C VAL A 85 15.69 5.19 -6.50
N ASP A 86 15.99 6.21 -5.70
CA ASP A 86 15.47 6.37 -4.34
C ASP A 86 14.20 7.23 -4.32
N TYR A 87 13.19 6.73 -3.60
CA TYR A 87 11.92 7.39 -3.38
C TYR A 87 11.62 7.48 -1.88
N ARG A 88 10.91 8.55 -1.51
CA ARG A 88 10.37 8.73 -0.16
C ARG A 88 8.88 8.94 -0.25
N MET A 89 8.13 8.04 0.38
CA MET A 89 6.68 8.10 0.42
C MET A 89 6.23 8.39 1.85
N ARG A 90 5.45 9.48 1.99
CA ARG A 90 4.63 9.67 3.18
C ARG A 90 3.27 9.04 2.88
N PRO A 91 2.81 8.07 3.69
CA PRO A 91 1.47 7.53 3.60
C PRO A 91 0.44 8.66 3.66
N GLN A 92 -0.61 8.55 2.84
CA GLN A 92 -1.66 9.57 2.75
C GLN A 92 -2.63 9.49 3.91
N SER A 93 -2.80 8.30 4.48
CA SER A 93 -3.66 8.04 5.62
C SER A 93 -2.89 7.25 6.67
N CYS A 94 -2.98 7.72 7.91
CA CYS A 94 -2.51 7.00 9.08
C CYS A 94 -3.59 7.05 10.15
N ALA A 95 -3.86 5.90 10.78
CA ALA A 95 -4.71 5.77 11.94
C ALA A 95 -3.85 5.29 13.12
N GLU A 96 -4.14 5.83 14.29
CA GLU A 96 -3.45 5.47 15.53
C GLU A 96 -4.48 5.07 16.58
N ASP A 97 -4.23 3.95 17.23
CA ASP A 97 -5.09 3.41 18.26
C ASP A 97 -4.28 2.79 19.40
N LEU A 98 -4.93 2.55 20.54
CA LEU A 98 -4.38 1.87 21.71
C LEU A 98 -5.06 0.51 21.87
N ILE A 99 -4.42 -0.55 21.39
CA ILE A 99 -4.93 -1.91 21.52
C ILE A 99 -4.20 -2.57 22.69
N ARG A 100 -4.93 -2.93 23.75
CA ARG A 100 -4.36 -3.58 24.96
C ARG A 100 -3.23 -2.75 25.60
N ASN A 101 -3.38 -1.42 25.65
CA ASN A 101 -2.36 -0.46 26.12
C ASN A 101 -1.09 -0.38 25.27
N GLU A 102 -1.09 -0.96 24.07
CA GLU A 102 -0.01 -0.79 23.11
C GLU A 102 -0.45 0.15 21.99
N LYS A 103 0.45 1.08 21.62
CA LYS A 103 0.22 1.96 20.48
C LYS A 103 0.33 1.15 19.19
N VAL A 104 -0.73 1.22 18.38
CA VAL A 104 -0.80 0.66 17.04
C VAL A 104 -0.90 1.79 16.04
N ILE A 105 -0.02 1.80 15.06
CA ILE A 105 0.00 2.75 13.95
C ILE A 105 -0.26 1.97 12.67
N LEU A 106 -1.30 2.37 11.94
CA LEU A 106 -1.69 1.79 10.65
C LEU A 106 -1.59 2.88 9.60
N CYS A 107 -0.72 2.71 8.60
CA CYS A 107 -0.54 3.69 7.55
C CYS A 107 -0.71 3.06 6.16
N ALA A 108 -1.35 3.79 5.26
CA ALA A 108 -1.52 3.42 3.86
C ALA A 108 -1.16 4.60 2.94
N GLY A 109 -0.51 4.29 1.84
CA GLY A 109 -0.07 5.28 0.87
C GLY A 109 -0.08 4.74 -0.54
N ALA A 110 -0.30 5.63 -1.50
CA ALA A 110 -0.19 5.36 -2.93
C ALA A 110 0.56 6.48 -3.65
N ALA A 111 1.49 6.14 -4.53
CA ALA A 111 2.08 7.09 -5.48
C ALA A 111 1.46 6.85 -6.86
N TYR A 112 0.90 7.89 -7.46
CA TYR A 112 0.30 7.82 -8.79
C TYR A 112 1.34 8.17 -9.86
N CYS A 113 1.39 7.35 -10.91
CA CYS A 113 1.78 7.79 -12.25
C CYS A 113 0.48 7.90 -13.09
#